data_AF-A0A8M6Z8Z8-F1
#
_entry.id   AF-A0A8M6Z8Z8-F1
#
_cell.length_a   1.000
_cell.length_b   1.000
_cell.length_c   1.000
_cell.angle_alpha   90.00
_cell.angle_beta   90.00
_cell.angle_gamma   90.00
#
_symmetry.space_group_name_H-M   'P 1'
#
loop_
_entity.id
_entity.type
_entity.pdbx_description
1 polymer ?
#
loop_
_entity_poly.entity_id
_entity_poly.type
_entity_poly.pdbx_seq_one_letter_code
_entity_poly.pdbx_strand_id
1 'polypeptide(L)'
;TKSTRAYAVCLVLLCFLLLTAVIVLSVYIYANYTQQTRFTSLREERDQLLINITNLTEERDQMLTSFKVIKAENAQNQILTNLDLQECRNKLEKKNWSESRRYCRDRGPDLIIINNKEEQEYFNAISGGTAFWIGLTDSDEEGSWKWVDGSNMTTGFWRFSEPNGQRGEKELCYRPRCYQLWQTLPSPLPASAFSIPPTSDLLPLWPPCIPPGRFHFGG
;
A
#
# COMPACT_ATOMS: atom_id res chain seq x y z
N THR A 1 81.29 20.60 48.63
CA THR A 1 80.12 19.70 48.72
C THR A 1 78.77 20.37 48.53
N LYS A 2 78.56 21.65 48.94
CA LYS A 2 77.25 22.34 48.72
C LYS A 2 76.96 22.66 47.24
N SER A 3 77.96 23.13 46.47
CA SER A 3 77.77 23.50 45.05
C SER A 3 77.49 22.29 44.15
N THR A 4 78.17 21.16 44.35
CA THR A 4 77.92 19.92 43.58
C THR A 4 76.51 19.35 43.80
N ARG A 5 75.94 19.48 45.00
CA ARG A 5 74.55 19.09 45.27
C ARG A 5 73.54 19.97 44.52
N ALA A 6 73.79 21.27 44.39
CA ALA A 6 72.91 22.17 43.65
C ALA A 6 72.87 21.83 42.15
N TYR A 7 74.03 21.55 41.54
CA TYR A 7 74.08 21.10 40.14
C TYR A 7 73.35 19.77 39.92
N ALA A 8 73.52 18.81 40.83
CA ALA A 8 72.81 17.53 40.74
C ALA A 8 71.28 17.70 40.82
N VAL A 9 70.79 18.55 41.73
CA VAL A 9 69.36 18.86 41.84
C VAL A 9 68.84 19.53 40.56
N CYS A 10 69.56 20.52 40.02
CA CYS A 10 69.19 21.17 38.76
C CYS A 10 69.15 20.17 37.59
N LEU A 11 70.13 19.26 37.50
CA LEU A 11 70.19 18.28 36.41
C LEU A 11 69.04 17.27 36.50
N VAL A 12 68.70 16.80 37.70
CA VAL A 12 67.55 15.93 37.92
C VAL A 12 66.24 16.65 37.55
N LEU A 13 66.09 17.92 37.92
CA LEU A 13 64.92 18.72 37.55
C LEU A 13 64.82 18.92 36.04
N LEU A 14 65.94 19.21 35.35
CA LEU A 14 65.96 19.33 33.89
C LEU A 14 65.59 18.01 33.21
N CYS A 15 66.16 16.88 33.67
CA CYS A 15 65.78 15.57 33.15
C CYS A 15 64.29 15.27 33.36
N PHE A 16 63.75 15.61 34.53
CA PHE A 16 62.33 15.45 34.80
C PHE A 16 61.47 16.31 33.87
N LEU A 17 61.82 17.58 33.66
CA LEU A 17 61.10 18.48 32.74
C LEU A 17 61.19 18.03 31.28
N LEU A 18 62.33 17.48 30.86
CA LEU A 18 62.49 16.93 29.51
C LEU A 18 61.63 15.67 29.34
N LEU A 19 61.60 14.78 30.34
CA LEU A 19 60.77 13.58 30.30
C LEU A 19 59.28 13.94 30.24
N THR A 20 58.82 14.91 31.03
CA THR A 20 57.42 15.35 30.97
C THR A 20 57.09 15.97 29.62
N ALA A 21 57.97 16.80 29.05
CA ALA A 21 57.78 17.37 27.72
C ALA A 21 57.69 16.30 26.62
N VAL A 22 58.57 15.28 26.66
CA VAL A 22 58.56 14.16 25.71
C VAL A 22 57.28 13.33 25.86
N ILE A 23 56.84 13.04 27.08
CA ILE A 23 55.61 12.30 27.32
C ILE A 23 54.41 13.09 26.77
N VAL A 24 54.29 14.38 27.10
CA VAL A 24 53.20 15.23 26.59
C VAL A 24 53.21 15.28 25.06
N LEU A 25 54.37 15.44 24.44
CA LEU A 25 54.50 15.47 22.98
C LEU A 25 54.11 14.13 22.35
N SER A 26 54.50 13.01 22.95
CA SER A 26 54.15 11.68 22.47
C SER A 26 52.64 11.42 22.54
N VAL A 27 51.97 11.85 23.62
CA VAL A 27 50.52 11.77 23.76
C VAL A 27 49.82 12.67 22.74
N TYR A 28 50.34 13.88 22.51
CA TYR A 28 49.79 14.80 21.50
C TYR A 28 49.87 14.20 20.09
N ILE A 29 51.04 13.66 19.70
CA ILE A 29 51.23 13.02 18.39
C ILE A 29 50.29 11.83 18.23
N TYR A 30 50.18 10.99 19.26
CA TYR A 30 49.30 9.82 19.23
C TYR A 30 47.82 10.20 19.09
N ALA A 31 47.36 11.19 19.85
CA ALA A 31 45.99 11.70 19.76
C ALA A 31 45.69 12.25 18.37
N ASN A 32 46.60 13.04 17.80
CA ASN A 32 46.45 13.62 16.46
C ASN A 32 46.41 12.53 15.37
N TYR A 33 47.29 11.53 15.45
CA TYR A 33 47.28 10.39 14.53
C TYR A 33 45.96 9.59 14.61
N THR A 34 45.48 9.34 15.82
CA THR A 34 44.19 8.65 16.05
C THR A 34 43.02 9.46 15.49
N GLN A 35 43.05 10.79 15.63
CA GLN A 35 42.03 11.65 15.06
C GLN A 35 42.06 11.64 13.53
N GLN A 36 43.26 11.70 12.93
CA GLN A 36 43.45 11.65 11.49
C GLN A 36 42.88 10.36 10.89
N THR A 37 43.19 9.21 11.49
CA THR A 37 42.69 7.90 11.04
C THR A 37 41.17 7.77 11.14
N ARG A 38 40.57 8.27 12.23
CA ARG A 38 39.11 8.35 12.34
C ARG A 38 38.49 9.23 11.26
N PHE A 39 39.12 10.37 10.94
CA PHE A 39 38.62 11.30 9.93
C PHE A 39 38.72 10.71 8.51
N THR A 40 39.78 9.98 8.18
CA THR A 40 39.90 9.30 6.89
C THR A 40 38.85 8.20 6.73
N SER A 41 38.65 7.38 7.77
CA SER A 41 37.62 6.33 7.76
C SER A 41 36.20 6.91 7.62
N LEU A 42 35.86 7.97 8.36
CA LEU A 42 34.55 8.64 8.23
C LEU A 42 34.35 9.26 6.84
N ARG A 43 35.42 9.75 6.20
CA ARG A 43 35.36 10.29 4.83
C ARG A 43 35.03 9.18 3.83
N GLU A 44 35.66 8.01 3.96
CA GLU A 44 35.40 6.85 3.10
C GLU A 44 33.95 6.37 3.23
N GLU A 45 33.43 6.24 4.46
CA GLU A 45 32.03 5.89 4.69
C GLU A 45 31.06 6.91 4.08
N ARG A 46 31.36 8.20 4.23
CA ARG A 46 30.56 9.29 3.63
C ARG A 46 30.57 9.21 2.10
N ASP A 47 31.72 8.99 1.48
CA ASP A 47 31.85 8.90 0.03
C ASP A 47 31.10 7.66 -0.51
N GLN A 48 31.19 6.54 0.20
CA GLN A 48 30.44 5.32 -0.12
C GLN A 48 28.93 5.53 -0.03
N LEU A 49 28.46 6.20 1.02
CA LEU A 49 27.04 6.55 1.18
C LEU A 49 26.57 7.49 0.08
N LEU A 50 27.39 8.45 -0.33
CA LEU A 50 27.06 9.38 -1.40
C LEU A 50 26.82 8.64 -2.73
N ILE A 51 27.69 7.67 -3.05
CA ILE A 51 27.56 6.81 -4.25
C ILE A 51 26.26 6.00 -4.20
N ASN A 52 25.93 5.40 -3.05
CA ASN A 52 24.70 4.63 -2.90
C ASN A 52 23.45 5.50 -3.10
N ILE A 53 23.45 6.72 -2.55
CA ILE A 53 22.33 7.67 -2.69
C ILE A 53 22.16 8.13 -4.14
N THR A 54 23.26 8.34 -4.87
CA THR A 54 23.17 8.71 -6.30
C THR A 54 22.63 7.54 -7.13
N ASN A 55 23.09 6.30 -6.92
CA ASN A 55 22.56 5.13 -7.61
C ASN A 55 21.06 4.93 -7.33
N LEU A 56 20.63 5.02 -6.07
CA LEU A 56 19.21 4.93 -5.68
C LEU A 56 18.36 6.04 -6.30
N THR A 57 18.93 7.24 -6.45
CA THR A 57 18.26 8.36 -7.12
C THR A 57 18.04 8.06 -8.60
N GLU A 58 19.05 7.51 -9.28
CA GLU A 58 18.95 7.11 -10.68
C GLU A 58 17.92 5.98 -10.87
N GLU A 59 17.92 4.95 -10.02
CA GLU A 59 16.92 3.87 -10.07
C GLU A 59 15.49 4.40 -9.88
N ARG A 60 15.30 5.32 -8.93
CA ARG A 60 14.01 5.97 -8.70
C ARG A 60 13.56 6.79 -9.93
N ASP A 61 14.48 7.52 -10.56
CA ASP A 61 14.15 8.32 -11.75
C ASP A 61 13.85 7.46 -12.97
N GLN A 62 14.53 6.33 -13.11
CA GLN A 62 14.23 5.32 -14.11
C GLN A 62 12.84 4.72 -13.90
N MET A 63 12.49 4.38 -12.65
CA MET A 63 11.16 3.85 -12.31
C MET A 63 10.05 4.89 -12.51
N LEU A 64 10.31 6.16 -12.19
CA LEU A 64 9.34 7.23 -12.44
C LEU A 64 9.13 7.44 -13.95
N THR A 65 10.20 7.29 -14.73
CA THR A 65 10.14 7.39 -16.20
C THR A 65 9.33 6.22 -16.77
N SER A 66 9.58 4.98 -16.34
CA SER A 66 8.79 3.82 -16.78
C SER A 66 7.32 3.94 -16.36
N PHE A 67 7.04 4.42 -15.14
CA PHE A 67 5.67 4.68 -14.68
C PHE A 67 4.97 5.76 -15.53
N LYS A 68 5.67 6.84 -15.92
CA LYS A 68 5.12 7.86 -16.82
C LYS A 68 4.78 7.27 -18.20
N VAL A 69 5.65 6.44 -18.76
CA VAL A 69 5.40 5.75 -20.04
C VAL A 69 4.19 4.83 -19.91
N ILE A 70 4.14 3.97 -18.90
CA ILE A 70 3.00 3.08 -18.66
C ILE A 70 1.72 3.89 -18.51
N LYS A 71 1.73 5.01 -17.76
CA LYS A 71 0.56 5.87 -17.62
C LYS A 71 0.12 6.50 -18.95
N ALA A 72 1.06 6.91 -19.80
CA ALA A 72 0.77 7.47 -21.12
C ALA A 72 0.24 6.41 -22.10
N GLU A 73 0.83 5.23 -22.12
CA GLU A 73 0.35 4.08 -22.88
C GLU A 73 -1.04 3.65 -22.41
N ASN A 74 -1.28 3.64 -21.10
CA ASN A 74 -2.57 3.28 -20.54
C ASN A 74 -3.64 4.36 -20.81
N ALA A 75 -3.26 5.64 -20.93
CA ALA A 75 -4.15 6.71 -21.37
C ALA A 75 -4.53 6.57 -22.86
N GLN A 76 -3.64 6.06 -23.72
CA GLN A 76 -3.98 5.73 -25.11
C GLN A 76 -4.81 4.43 -25.20
N ASN A 77 -4.47 3.42 -24.39
CA ASN A 77 -5.25 2.19 -24.24
C ASN A 77 -6.57 2.42 -23.49
N GLN A 78 -6.84 3.62 -22.98
CA GLN A 78 -8.12 3.97 -22.38
C GLN A 78 -9.28 3.84 -23.40
N ILE A 79 -9.00 3.98 -24.70
CA ILE A 79 -9.97 3.70 -25.78
C ILE A 79 -10.15 2.19 -25.97
N LEU A 80 -9.09 1.39 -25.85
CA LEU A 80 -9.14 -0.07 -25.98
C LEU A 80 -9.82 -0.72 -24.76
N THR A 81 -9.55 -0.23 -23.54
CA THR A 81 -10.25 -0.65 -22.32
C THR A 81 -11.72 -0.29 -22.35
N ASN A 82 -12.11 0.83 -22.96
CA ASN A 82 -13.52 1.14 -23.16
C ASN A 82 -14.22 0.12 -24.08
N LEU A 83 -13.53 -0.41 -25.10
CA LEU A 83 -14.07 -1.47 -25.95
C LEU A 83 -14.14 -2.82 -25.22
N ASP A 84 -13.07 -3.25 -24.55
CA ASP A 84 -13.03 -4.51 -23.79
C ASP A 84 -13.98 -4.50 -22.57
N LEU A 85 -14.12 -3.34 -21.91
CA LEU A 85 -15.12 -3.14 -20.85
C LEU A 85 -16.54 -3.12 -21.41
N GLN A 86 -16.76 -2.62 -22.63
CA GLN A 86 -18.08 -2.65 -23.28
C GLN A 86 -18.45 -4.09 -23.68
N GLU A 87 -17.50 -4.86 -24.18
CA GLU A 87 -17.68 -6.27 -24.55
C GLU A 87 -17.91 -7.15 -23.31
N CYS A 88 -17.11 -6.97 -22.24
CA CYS A 88 -17.37 -7.60 -20.94
C CYS A 88 -18.76 -7.20 -20.40
N ARG A 89 -19.13 -5.92 -20.48
CA ARG A 89 -20.42 -5.38 -20.02
C ARG A 89 -21.61 -5.96 -20.76
N ASN A 90 -21.48 -6.24 -22.06
CA ASN A 90 -22.54 -6.85 -22.85
C ASN A 90 -22.69 -8.35 -22.58
N LYS A 91 -21.64 -9.01 -22.08
CA LYS A 91 -21.61 -10.44 -21.74
C LYS A 91 -21.96 -10.74 -20.28
N LEU A 92 -22.37 -9.71 -19.51
CA LEU A 92 -22.57 -9.83 -18.07
C LEU A 92 -23.85 -10.59 -17.73
N GLU A 93 -23.70 -11.88 -17.44
CA GLU A 93 -24.73 -12.67 -16.76
C GLU A 93 -24.86 -12.24 -15.29
N LYS A 94 -26.10 -12.01 -14.86
CA LYS A 94 -26.38 -11.85 -13.44
C LYS A 94 -26.27 -13.21 -12.75
N LYS A 95 -25.61 -13.24 -11.59
CA LYS A 95 -25.34 -14.43 -10.78
C LYS A 95 -25.88 -14.21 -9.37
N ASN A 96 -26.25 -15.27 -8.65
CA ASN A 96 -26.52 -15.12 -7.21
C ASN A 96 -25.20 -14.82 -6.46
N TRP A 97 -25.26 -14.45 -5.18
CA TRP A 97 -24.04 -14.06 -4.46
C TRP A 97 -23.03 -15.20 -4.36
N SER A 98 -23.48 -16.43 -4.13
CA SER A 98 -22.60 -17.60 -4.05
C SER A 98 -21.85 -17.86 -5.37
N GLU A 99 -22.55 -17.78 -6.49
CA GLU A 99 -21.94 -17.86 -7.83
C GLU A 99 -21.02 -16.69 -8.12
N SER A 100 -21.39 -15.50 -7.65
CA SER A 100 -20.60 -14.27 -7.80
C SER A 100 -19.28 -14.36 -7.02
N ARG A 101 -19.34 -14.81 -5.77
CA ARG A 101 -18.16 -15.05 -4.94
C ARG A 101 -17.25 -16.09 -5.56
N ARG A 102 -17.82 -17.22 -6.02
CA ARG A 102 -17.06 -18.25 -6.74
C ARG A 102 -16.38 -17.68 -7.97
N TYR A 103 -17.11 -16.92 -8.79
CA TYR A 103 -16.59 -16.30 -10.01
C TYR A 103 -15.36 -15.40 -9.74
N CYS A 104 -15.42 -14.59 -8.68
CA CYS A 104 -14.31 -13.74 -8.26
C CYS A 104 -13.14 -14.60 -7.77
N ARG A 105 -13.38 -15.54 -6.84
CA ARG A 105 -12.33 -16.38 -6.25
C ARG A 105 -11.58 -17.20 -7.28
N ASP A 106 -12.29 -17.75 -8.27
CA ASP A 106 -11.69 -18.52 -9.36
C ASP A 106 -10.71 -17.69 -10.21
N ARG A 107 -10.81 -16.36 -10.13
CA ARG A 107 -9.90 -15.43 -10.82
C ARG A 107 -8.82 -14.88 -9.91
N GLY A 108 -8.93 -15.01 -8.59
CA GLY A 108 -7.94 -14.49 -7.63
C GLY A 108 -8.55 -13.65 -6.51
N PRO A 109 -9.32 -12.59 -6.79
CA PRO A 109 -9.88 -11.71 -5.77
C PRO A 109 -11.17 -12.28 -5.18
N ASP A 110 -11.59 -11.81 -4.01
CA ASP A 110 -12.94 -12.10 -3.47
C ASP A 110 -13.92 -10.96 -3.83
N LEU A 111 -15.18 -11.09 -3.40
CA LEU A 111 -16.15 -9.99 -3.47
C LEU A 111 -15.65 -8.78 -2.67
N ILE A 112 -16.09 -7.59 -3.09
CA ILE A 112 -15.57 -6.34 -2.56
C ILE A 112 -15.97 -6.13 -1.10
N ILE A 113 -15.07 -5.54 -0.32
CA ILE A 113 -15.31 -5.09 1.05
C ILE A 113 -15.36 -3.56 1.03
N ILE A 114 -16.31 -2.97 1.74
CA ILE A 114 -16.49 -1.52 1.83
C ILE A 114 -16.37 -1.11 3.31
N ASN A 115 -15.23 -0.54 3.67
CA ASN A 115 -14.89 -0.18 5.05
C ASN A 115 -15.24 1.27 5.39
N ASN A 116 -15.27 2.15 4.40
CA ASN A 116 -15.43 3.59 4.60
C ASN A 116 -16.21 4.22 3.43
N LYS A 117 -16.53 5.51 3.61
CA LYS A 117 -17.35 6.27 2.65
C LYS A 117 -16.58 6.50 1.35
N GLU A 118 -15.27 6.66 1.41
CA GLU A 118 -14.41 6.89 0.26
C GLU A 118 -14.40 5.67 -0.67
N GLU A 119 -14.30 4.46 -0.13
CA GLU A 119 -14.45 3.20 -0.86
C GLU A 119 -15.86 3.09 -1.47
N GLN A 120 -16.89 3.46 -0.70
CA GLN A 120 -18.27 3.44 -1.17
C GLN A 120 -18.47 4.34 -2.40
N GLU A 121 -17.93 5.56 -2.36
CA GLU A 121 -17.97 6.52 -3.45
C GLU A 121 -17.16 6.06 -4.67
N TYR A 122 -15.99 5.46 -4.44
CA TYR A 122 -15.17 4.89 -5.50
C TYR A 122 -15.92 3.80 -6.26
N PHE A 123 -16.49 2.82 -5.55
CA PHE A 123 -17.24 1.73 -6.19
C PHE A 123 -18.53 2.21 -6.86
N ASN A 124 -19.19 3.22 -6.30
CA ASN A 124 -20.31 3.88 -6.95
C ASN A 124 -19.90 4.47 -8.31
N ALA A 125 -18.79 5.20 -8.37
CA ALA A 125 -18.30 5.81 -9.60
C ALA A 125 -18.00 4.77 -10.70
N ILE A 126 -17.29 3.69 -10.36
CA ILE A 126 -16.88 2.69 -11.36
C ILE A 126 -18.00 1.71 -11.74
N SER A 127 -19.04 1.57 -10.91
CA SER A 127 -20.19 0.71 -11.22
C SER A 127 -21.07 1.22 -12.35
N GLY A 128 -20.96 2.51 -12.72
CA GLY A 128 -21.85 3.15 -13.69
C GLY A 128 -23.33 3.03 -13.30
N GLY A 129 -23.63 2.89 -12.01
CA GLY A 129 -24.99 2.75 -11.50
C GLY A 129 -25.60 1.36 -11.58
N THR A 130 -24.86 0.33 -12.00
CA THR A 130 -25.32 -1.07 -11.93
C THR A 130 -25.30 -1.56 -10.49
N ALA A 131 -26.34 -2.31 -10.10
CA ALA A 131 -26.38 -2.98 -8.82
C ALA A 131 -25.49 -4.23 -8.81
N PHE A 132 -24.77 -4.46 -7.72
CA PHE A 132 -23.78 -5.52 -7.60
C PHE A 132 -23.70 -6.12 -6.20
N TRP A 133 -23.22 -7.36 -6.13
CA TRP A 133 -22.96 -8.01 -4.85
C TRP A 133 -21.72 -7.45 -4.17
N ILE A 134 -21.84 -7.16 -2.87
CA ILE A 134 -20.70 -6.89 -2.00
C ILE A 134 -20.41 -8.14 -1.17
N GLY A 135 -19.21 -8.21 -0.61
CA GLY A 135 -18.74 -9.34 0.18
C GLY A 135 -19.37 -9.44 1.58
N LEU A 136 -20.53 -8.85 1.83
CA LEU A 136 -21.18 -8.87 3.14
C LEU A 136 -22.38 -9.82 3.13
N THR A 137 -22.48 -10.69 4.15
CA THR A 137 -23.54 -11.69 4.28
C THR A 137 -23.81 -12.00 5.76
N ASP A 138 -25.01 -12.46 6.09
CA ASP A 138 -25.38 -12.98 7.40
C ASP A 138 -25.75 -14.48 7.33
N SER A 139 -25.26 -15.20 6.31
CA SER A 139 -25.56 -16.61 6.08
C SER A 139 -25.19 -17.54 7.25
N ASP A 140 -24.21 -17.17 8.05
CA ASP A 140 -23.79 -17.95 9.23
C ASP A 140 -24.81 -17.85 10.37
N GLU A 141 -25.31 -16.64 10.62
CA GLU A 141 -26.21 -16.30 11.73
C GLU A 141 -27.01 -15.06 11.33
N GLU A 142 -28.32 -15.23 11.15
CA GLU A 142 -29.24 -14.16 10.75
C GLU A 142 -29.09 -12.92 11.65
N GLY A 143 -28.90 -11.75 11.02
CA GLY A 143 -28.66 -10.48 11.71
C GLY A 143 -27.20 -10.24 12.12
N SER A 144 -26.31 -11.23 12.00
CA SER A 144 -24.87 -11.14 12.28
C SER A 144 -24.07 -11.02 10.97
N TRP A 145 -23.91 -9.79 10.49
CA TRP A 145 -23.28 -9.51 9.21
C TRP A 145 -21.75 -9.62 9.26
N LYS A 146 -21.19 -10.48 8.39
CA LYS A 146 -19.75 -10.69 8.22
C LYS A 146 -19.31 -10.49 6.78
N TRP A 147 -18.12 -9.93 6.64
CA TRP A 147 -17.45 -9.79 5.36
C TRP A 147 -16.83 -11.12 4.90
N VAL A 148 -16.55 -11.25 3.61
CA VAL A 148 -15.93 -12.44 3.01
C VAL A 148 -14.54 -12.77 3.56
N ASP A 149 -13.87 -11.81 4.22
CA ASP A 149 -12.60 -11.99 4.94
C ASP A 149 -12.79 -12.47 6.40
N GLY A 150 -14.03 -12.61 6.85
CA GLY A 150 -14.40 -13.04 8.21
C GLY A 150 -14.50 -11.91 9.22
N SER A 151 -14.24 -10.65 8.84
CA SER A 151 -14.41 -9.50 9.72
C SER A 151 -15.88 -9.15 9.94
N ASN A 152 -16.22 -8.66 11.13
CA ASN A 152 -17.57 -8.18 11.42
C ASN A 152 -17.78 -6.80 10.82
N MET A 153 -19.01 -6.51 10.38
CA MET A 153 -19.37 -5.18 9.93
C MET A 153 -19.30 -4.15 11.07
N THR A 154 -18.50 -3.11 10.89
CA THR A 154 -18.40 -1.98 11.85
C THR A 154 -19.27 -0.81 11.45
N THR A 155 -19.32 -0.49 10.15
CA THR A 155 -20.11 0.60 9.58
C THR A 155 -20.95 0.07 8.43
N GLY A 156 -22.23 0.39 8.42
CA GLY A 156 -23.15 -0.02 7.36
C GLY A 156 -23.76 1.17 6.63
N PHE A 157 -23.71 1.16 5.30
CA PHE A 157 -24.33 2.19 4.45
C PHE A 157 -25.71 1.73 3.97
N TRP A 158 -26.57 1.36 4.92
CA TRP A 158 -27.88 0.74 4.69
C TRP A 158 -28.89 1.68 4.06
N ARG A 159 -29.74 1.12 3.19
CA ARG A 159 -30.90 1.84 2.68
C ARG A 159 -31.85 2.12 3.85
N PHE A 160 -32.59 3.22 3.77
CA PHE A 160 -33.64 3.49 4.75
C PHE A 160 -34.55 2.26 4.89
N SER A 161 -34.84 1.85 6.14
CA SER A 161 -35.55 0.61 6.51
C SER A 161 -34.80 -0.72 6.31
N GLU A 162 -33.50 -0.72 6.00
CA GLU A 162 -32.67 -1.92 5.95
C GLU A 162 -31.66 -1.98 7.12
N PRO A 163 -31.24 -3.19 7.56
CA PRO A 163 -31.72 -4.50 7.11
C PRO A 163 -33.12 -4.84 7.67
N ASN A 164 -34.07 -5.23 6.82
CA ASN A 164 -35.48 -5.40 7.20
C ASN A 164 -35.85 -6.79 7.78
N GLY A 165 -34.89 -7.67 8.03
CA GLY A 165 -35.08 -8.90 8.81
C GLY A 165 -36.08 -9.93 8.23
N GLN A 166 -36.42 -9.89 6.93
CA GLN A 166 -37.33 -10.90 6.35
C GLN A 166 -36.70 -12.30 6.40
N ARG A 167 -37.20 -13.21 7.24
CA ARG A 167 -36.65 -14.57 7.49
C ARG A 167 -36.03 -15.26 6.26
N GLY A 168 -34.76 -15.66 6.36
CA GLY A 168 -34.03 -16.48 5.37
C GLY A 168 -32.58 -16.03 5.22
N GLU A 169 -31.71 -16.87 4.64
CA GLU A 169 -30.32 -16.49 4.33
C GLU A 169 -30.31 -15.25 3.42
N LYS A 170 -29.66 -14.16 3.87
CA LYS A 170 -29.60 -12.89 3.13
C LYS A 170 -28.20 -12.57 2.64
N GLU A 171 -28.18 -11.97 1.46
CA GLU A 171 -26.98 -11.50 0.80
C GLU A 171 -27.14 -9.99 0.53
N LEU A 172 -26.05 -9.24 0.48
CA LEU A 172 -26.10 -7.78 0.31
C LEU A 172 -25.79 -7.30 -1.09
N CYS A 173 -26.78 -6.65 -1.70
CA CYS A 173 -26.62 -5.96 -2.97
C CYS A 173 -26.45 -4.46 -2.73
N TYR A 174 -25.44 -3.87 -3.36
CA TYR A 174 -25.29 -2.43 -3.47
C TYR A 174 -26.13 -1.87 -4.62
N ARG A 175 -26.90 -0.80 -4.39
CA ARG A 175 -27.67 -0.10 -5.45
C ARG A 175 -27.19 1.36 -5.62
N PRO A 176 -26.32 1.64 -6.60
CA PRO A 176 -25.76 2.98 -6.76
C PRO A 176 -26.76 4.02 -7.27
N ARG A 177 -27.70 3.63 -8.16
CA ARG A 177 -28.71 4.55 -8.74
C ARG A 177 -29.83 4.93 -7.79
N CYS A 178 -30.06 4.16 -6.73
CA CYS A 178 -31.09 4.46 -5.75
C CYS A 178 -30.41 4.70 -4.41
N TYR A 179 -30.12 5.96 -4.13
CA TYR A 179 -29.64 6.49 -2.84
C TYR A 179 -28.20 6.12 -2.45
N GLN A 180 -27.47 5.31 -3.22
CA GLN A 180 -26.09 4.88 -2.91
C GLN A 180 -26.01 4.02 -1.65
N LEU A 181 -27.02 3.17 -1.44
CA LEU A 181 -27.19 2.43 -0.19
C LEU A 181 -27.29 0.91 -0.41
N TRP A 182 -27.04 0.18 0.66
CA TRP A 182 -27.03 -1.28 0.72
C TRP A 182 -28.45 -1.82 0.90
N GLN A 183 -28.77 -2.89 0.19
CA GLN A 183 -30.05 -3.57 0.26
C GLN A 183 -29.85 -5.07 0.47
N THR A 184 -30.59 -5.64 1.42
CA THR A 184 -30.65 -7.09 1.58
C THR A 184 -31.48 -7.72 0.48
N LEU A 185 -31.02 -8.84 -0.08
CA LEU A 185 -31.74 -9.63 -1.05
C LEU A 185 -31.77 -11.09 -0.58
N PRO A 186 -32.93 -11.77 -0.68
CA PRO A 186 -33.00 -13.20 -0.45
C PRO A 186 -32.28 -13.98 -1.56
N SER A 187 -31.50 -14.99 -1.18
CA SER A 187 -30.94 -15.96 -2.11
C SER A 187 -32.06 -16.78 -2.76
N PRO A 188 -32.01 -17.12 -4.07
CA PRO A 188 -30.88 -16.95 -4.99
C PRO A 188 -31.13 -15.83 -6.03
N LEU A 189 -31.65 -14.66 -5.62
CA LEU A 189 -31.92 -13.58 -6.58
C LEU A 189 -30.63 -13.18 -7.34
N PRO A 190 -30.67 -13.00 -8.66
CA PRO A 190 -29.44 -12.72 -9.42
C PRO A 190 -29.09 -11.22 -9.43
N ALA A 191 -27.83 -10.87 -9.13
CA ALA A 191 -27.24 -9.54 -9.31
C ALA A 191 -25.90 -9.62 -10.06
N SER A 192 -25.28 -8.47 -10.35
CA SER A 192 -24.11 -8.41 -11.22
C SER A 192 -22.84 -8.71 -10.41
N ALA A 193 -21.91 -9.50 -10.97
CA ALA A 193 -20.56 -9.70 -10.40
C ALA A 193 -19.53 -9.88 -11.52
N PHE A 194 -18.38 -9.20 -11.42
CA PHE A 194 -17.29 -9.35 -12.39
C PHE A 194 -15.94 -8.95 -11.78
N SER A 195 -14.86 -9.66 -12.12
CA SER A 195 -13.48 -9.30 -11.78
C SER A 195 -12.81 -8.76 -13.03
N ILE A 196 -12.08 -7.65 -12.92
CA ILE A 196 -11.27 -7.16 -14.04
C ILE A 196 -10.17 -8.21 -14.29
N PRO A 197 -10.06 -8.79 -15.50
CA PRO A 197 -8.97 -9.71 -15.80
C PRO A 197 -7.64 -8.94 -15.73
N PRO A 198 -6.55 -9.56 -15.25
CA PRO A 198 -5.25 -8.91 -15.22
C PRO A 198 -4.81 -8.66 -16.66
N THR A 199 -4.96 -7.43 -17.14
CA THR A 199 -4.29 -6.98 -18.35
C THR A 199 -2.86 -6.63 -17.94
N SER A 200 -1.93 -7.53 -18.28
CA SER A 200 -0.48 -7.46 -18.03
C SER A 200 -0.02 -7.74 -16.59
N ASP A 201 1.03 -8.56 -16.49
CA ASP A 201 1.69 -9.06 -15.28
C ASP A 201 2.41 -7.98 -14.44
N LEU A 202 1.91 -6.75 -14.43
CA LEU A 202 2.51 -5.63 -13.72
C LEU A 202 1.55 -5.09 -12.66
N LEU A 203 1.76 -5.58 -11.42
CA LEU A 203 1.46 -5.01 -10.10
C LEU A 203 0.38 -5.71 -9.23
N PRO A 204 0.63 -5.83 -7.90
CA PRO A 204 -0.26 -6.48 -6.93
C PRO A 204 -1.37 -5.54 -6.46
N LEU A 205 -2.06 -4.89 -7.40
CA LEU A 205 -3.22 -4.05 -7.11
C LEU A 205 -4.37 -4.49 -8.01
N TRP A 206 -4.83 -5.72 -7.81
CA TRP A 206 -6.06 -6.17 -8.45
C TRP A 206 -7.21 -5.32 -7.90
N PRO A 207 -7.93 -4.56 -8.74
CA PRO A 207 -9.15 -3.92 -8.28
C PRO A 207 -10.12 -5.02 -7.83
N PRO A 208 -10.85 -4.81 -6.73
CA PRO A 208 -11.78 -5.82 -6.25
C PRO A 208 -12.90 -6.04 -7.30
N CYS A 209 -13.63 -7.14 -7.17
CA CYS A 209 -14.55 -7.62 -8.20
C CYS A 209 -15.78 -6.67 -8.36
N ILE A 210 -15.80 -5.71 -9.31
CA ILE A 210 -16.92 -4.77 -9.56
C ILE A 210 -17.47 -4.85 -11.01
N PRO A 211 -18.80 -4.84 -11.21
CA PRO A 211 -19.43 -4.87 -12.55
C PRO A 211 -19.83 -3.49 -13.11
N PRO A 212 -19.90 -3.35 -14.45
CA PRO A 212 -20.28 -2.09 -15.13
C PRO A 212 -21.80 -1.89 -15.42
N GLY A 213 -22.14 -0.61 -15.58
CA GLY A 213 -23.45 0.02 -15.88
C GLY A 213 -24.10 -0.25 -17.24
N ARG A 214 -25.36 -0.74 -17.33
CA ARG A 214 -26.23 -0.53 -18.51
C ARG A 214 -27.40 0.42 -18.16
N PHE A 215 -27.64 1.44 -18.98
CA PHE A 215 -28.94 2.10 -19.12
C PHE A 215 -29.45 1.80 -20.52
N HIS A 216 -30.68 1.30 -20.63
CA HIS A 216 -31.55 1.68 -21.73
C HIS A 216 -32.37 2.86 -21.24
N PHE A 217 -32.21 4.02 -21.89
CA PHE A 217 -33.29 4.98 -21.98
C PHE A 217 -34.30 4.37 -22.96
N GLY A 218 -35.51 4.14 -22.50
CA GLY A 218 -36.64 3.81 -23.35
C GLY A 218 -37.87 4.51 -22.80
N GLY A 219 -38.38 5.47 -23.57
CA GLY A 219 -39.74 6.01 -23.46
C GLY A 219 -39.97 7.03 -22.37
#